data_AF-A0A962C387-F1
#
_entry.id   AF-A0A962C387-F1
#
_cell.length_a   1.000
_cell.length_b   1.000
_cell.length_c   1.000
_cell.angle_alpha   90.00
_cell.angle_beta   90.00
_cell.angle_gamma   90.00
#
_symmetry.space_group_name_H-M   'P 1'
#
loop_
_entity.id
_entity.type
_entity.pdbx_description
1 polymer ?
#
loop_
_entity_poly.entity_id
_entity_poly.type
_entity_poly.pdbx_seq_one_letter_code
_entity_poly.pdbx_strand_id
1 'polypeptide(L)'
;STSESSPALRGIPALPGAPAVTQTCPISPEDLRDRVEAAFQAKNAVGLSGLFLWDGFGGASAIAPLRELAGLIAEPVVSIEIDSYARYPERDRYYRRGGAEDPGLVFELVIRTVAEHERRVPYEATSRFEMAENLGCWWLLLPL
;
A
#
# COMPACT_ATOMS: atom_id res chain seq x y z
N SER A 1 -5.20 -55.91 15.95
CA SER A 1 -5.72 -54.67 15.36
C SER A 1 -4.60 -53.67 15.23
N THR A 2 -4.30 -53.30 13.99
CA THR A 2 -3.36 -52.26 13.59
C THR A 2 -4.07 -50.91 13.65
N SER A 3 -3.46 -49.88 14.26
CA SER A 3 -3.84 -48.47 14.06
C SER A 3 -2.60 -47.60 14.00
N GLU A 4 -2.21 -47.36 12.75
CA GLU A 4 -1.76 -46.14 12.08
C GLU A 4 -1.28 -44.92 12.88
N SER A 5 -0.12 -44.43 12.44
CA SER A 5 0.60 -43.20 12.78
C SER A 5 -0.18 -41.90 12.57
N SER A 6 0.21 -40.87 13.33
CA SER A 6 0.12 -39.49 12.87
C SER A 6 1.37 -38.73 13.34
N PRO A 7 2.24 -38.21 12.45
CA PRO A 7 3.30 -37.31 12.87
C PRO A 7 2.67 -35.95 13.18
N ALA A 8 2.75 -35.53 14.44
CA ALA A 8 2.41 -34.18 14.85
C ALA A 8 3.21 -33.17 14.00
N LEU A 9 2.49 -32.22 13.40
CA LEU A 9 3.06 -31.06 12.71
C LEU A 9 4.05 -30.40 13.66
N ARG A 10 5.35 -30.45 13.34
CA ARG A 10 6.36 -29.67 14.05
C ARG A 10 6.06 -28.20 13.78
N GLY A 11 5.52 -27.52 14.78
CA GLY A 11 5.36 -26.07 14.77
C GLY A 11 6.71 -25.43 14.45
N ILE A 12 6.74 -24.58 13.42
CA ILE A 12 7.92 -23.80 13.06
C ILE A 12 8.20 -22.87 14.25
N PRO A 13 9.40 -22.91 14.86
CA PRO A 13 9.74 -22.01 15.94
C PRO A 13 9.73 -20.57 15.41
N ALA A 14 8.85 -19.74 15.97
CA ALA A 14 8.86 -18.31 15.72
C ALA A 14 10.19 -17.73 16.21
N LEU A 15 10.93 -17.08 15.31
CA LEU A 15 12.18 -16.40 15.64
C LEU A 15 11.91 -15.23 16.60
N PRO A 16 12.52 -15.21 17.80
CA PRO A 16 12.43 -14.07 18.70
C PRO A 16 13.18 -12.89 18.09
N GLY A 17 12.45 -11.85 17.67
CA GLY A 17 13.02 -10.62 17.10
C GLY A 17 12.34 -10.08 15.85
N ALA A 18 11.40 -10.82 15.24
CA ALA A 18 10.53 -10.22 14.23
C ALA A 18 9.61 -9.23 14.96
N PRO A 19 9.60 -7.91 14.63
CA PRO A 19 8.58 -7.01 15.15
C PRO A 19 7.23 -7.62 14.78
N ALA A 20 6.37 -7.80 15.78
CA ALA A 20 4.99 -8.18 15.51
C ALA A 20 4.48 -7.17 14.48
N VAL A 21 4.08 -7.64 13.30
CA VAL A 21 3.38 -6.82 12.33
C VAL A 21 2.00 -6.56 12.92
N THR A 22 1.94 -5.68 13.91
CA THR A 22 0.69 -5.08 14.33
C THR A 22 0.31 -4.20 13.17
N GLN A 23 -0.47 -4.75 12.24
CA GLN A 23 -1.20 -4.03 11.22
C GLN A 23 -2.07 -3.01 11.95
N THR A 24 -1.45 -1.88 12.24
CA THR A 24 -2.04 -0.85 13.09
C THR A 24 -2.69 0.08 12.11
N CYS A 25 -4.02 0.03 12.12
CA CYS A 25 -4.93 0.98 11.50
C CYS A 25 -4.31 2.39 11.48
N PRO A 26 -3.88 2.89 10.32
CA PRO A 26 -3.38 4.24 10.21
C PRO A 26 -4.53 5.22 10.46
N ILE A 27 -4.35 6.16 11.39
CA ILE A 27 -5.45 7.04 11.84
C ILE A 27 -5.58 8.34 11.03
N SER A 28 -4.59 8.65 10.19
CA SER A 28 -4.60 9.79 9.28
C SER A 28 -3.81 9.49 8.00
N PRO A 29 -3.96 10.31 6.95
CA PRO A 29 -3.14 10.21 5.74
C PRO A 29 -1.63 10.29 6.03
N GLU A 30 -1.24 11.18 6.95
CA GLU A 30 0.16 11.37 7.35
C GLU A 30 0.69 10.16 8.11
N ASP A 31 -0.09 9.58 9.03
CA ASP A 31 0.28 8.34 9.72
C ASP A 31 0.44 7.18 8.72
N LEU A 32 -0.41 7.09 7.70
CA LEU A 32 -0.25 6.12 6.61
C LEU A 32 1.05 6.34 5.84
N ARG A 33 1.37 7.59 5.45
CA ARG A 33 2.63 7.94 4.78
C ARG A 33 3.86 7.54 5.60
N ASP A 34 3.87 7.89 6.89
CA ASP A 34 5.01 7.63 7.78
C ASP A 34 5.24 6.12 7.96
N ARG A 35 4.17 5.31 7.95
CA ARG A 35 4.26 3.85 7.96
C ARG A 35 4.79 3.26 6.66
N VAL A 36 4.41 3.84 5.51
CA VAL A 36 5.00 3.47 4.23
C VAL A 36 6.48 3.76 4.25
N GLU A 37 6.90 4.95 4.69
CA GLU A 37 8.30 5.31 4.84
C GLU A 37 9.05 4.31 5.73
N ALA A 38 8.49 3.98 6.89
CA ALA A 38 9.05 2.96 7.78
C ALA A 38 9.19 1.59 7.11
N ALA A 39 8.23 1.18 6.28
CA ALA A 39 8.30 -0.07 5.52
C ALA A 39 9.44 -0.04 4.49
N PHE A 40 9.64 1.08 3.78
CA PHE A 40 10.75 1.24 2.82
C PHE A 40 12.12 1.21 3.52
N GLN A 41 12.25 1.92 4.66
CA GLN A 41 13.49 1.93 5.45
C GLN A 41 13.83 0.52 5.97
N ALA A 42 12.83 -0.24 6.38
CA ALA A 42 12.99 -1.62 6.83
C ALA A 42 13.06 -2.64 5.69
N LYS A 43 12.91 -2.23 4.43
CA LYS A 43 12.77 -3.11 3.25
C LYS A 43 11.73 -4.22 3.47
N ASN A 44 10.62 -3.86 4.12
CA ASN A 44 9.60 -4.80 4.59
C ASN A 44 8.38 -4.84 3.65
N ALA A 45 8.41 -5.74 2.67
CA ALA A 45 7.31 -5.95 1.71
C ALA A 45 5.99 -6.34 2.40
N VAL A 46 6.04 -7.13 3.48
CA VAL A 46 4.86 -7.57 4.23
C VAL A 46 4.23 -6.41 5.01
N GLY A 47 5.08 -5.55 5.57
CA GLY A 47 4.64 -4.31 6.21
C GLY A 47 3.95 -3.38 5.22
N LEU A 48 4.55 -3.20 4.03
CA LEU A 48 3.96 -2.38 2.97
C LEU A 48 2.62 -2.95 2.48
N SER A 49 2.55 -4.25 2.20
CA SER A 49 1.31 -4.88 1.71
C SER A 49 0.17 -4.81 2.73
N GLY A 50 0.49 -4.78 4.03
CA GLY A 50 -0.49 -4.61 5.10
C GLY A 50 -1.12 -3.22 5.18
N LEU A 51 -0.64 -2.25 4.39
CA LEU A 51 -1.19 -0.88 4.30
C LEU A 51 -2.17 -0.72 3.13
N PHE A 52 -2.35 -1.76 2.31
CA PHE A 52 -3.29 -1.76 1.20
C PHE A 52 -4.64 -2.36 1.59
N LEU A 53 -5.72 -1.77 1.09
CA LEU A 53 -7.05 -2.36 1.16
C LEU A 53 -7.20 -3.38 0.02
N TRP A 54 -7.25 -4.66 0.39
CA TRP A 54 -7.35 -5.78 -0.56
C TRP A 54 -8.80 -6.15 -0.93
N ASP A 55 -9.74 -5.20 -0.83
CA ASP A 55 -11.16 -5.51 -1.06
C ASP A 55 -11.39 -6.04 -2.48
N GLY A 56 -12.18 -7.11 -2.59
CA GLY A 56 -12.46 -7.80 -3.86
C GLY A 56 -11.32 -8.65 -4.45
N PHE A 57 -10.11 -8.68 -3.87
CA PHE A 57 -9.01 -9.53 -4.35
C PHE A 57 -9.07 -10.95 -3.76
N GLY A 58 -9.25 -11.96 -4.63
CA GLY A 58 -9.00 -13.36 -4.27
C GLY A 58 -7.49 -13.67 -4.20
N GLY A 59 -7.11 -14.74 -3.51
CA GLY A 59 -5.69 -15.07 -3.27
C GLY A 59 -4.82 -15.18 -4.53
N ALA A 60 -5.35 -15.69 -5.65
CA ALA A 60 -4.62 -15.76 -6.92
C ALA A 60 -4.46 -14.38 -7.59
N SER A 61 -5.47 -13.51 -7.50
CA SER A 61 -5.46 -12.16 -8.06
C SER A 61 -4.51 -11.21 -7.33
N ALA A 62 -4.17 -11.53 -6.07
CA ALA A 62 -3.25 -10.74 -5.25
C ALA A 62 -1.76 -11.03 -5.54
N ILE A 63 -1.40 -12.14 -6.20
CA ILE A 63 0.00 -12.56 -6.37
C ILE A 63 0.79 -11.56 -7.23
N ALA A 64 0.22 -11.08 -8.34
CA ALA A 64 0.89 -10.13 -9.22
C ALA A 64 1.14 -8.78 -8.51
N PRO A 65 0.13 -8.13 -7.91
CA PRO A 65 0.33 -6.93 -7.10
C PRO A 65 1.36 -7.12 -5.96
N LEU A 66 1.32 -8.25 -5.25
CA LEU A 66 2.30 -8.52 -4.19
C LEU A 66 3.75 -8.60 -4.70
N ARG A 67 3.96 -9.15 -5.90
CA ARG A 67 5.28 -9.17 -6.53
C ARG A 67 5.72 -7.79 -6.96
N GLU A 68 4.81 -6.97 -7.48
CA GLU A 68 5.10 -5.57 -7.83
C GLU A 68 5.46 -4.76 -6.58
N LEU A 69 4.71 -4.89 -5.49
CA LEU A 69 5.03 -4.25 -4.21
C LEU A 69 6.39 -4.72 -3.65
N ALA A 70 6.73 -6.00 -3.80
CA ALA A 70 8.04 -6.53 -3.41
C ALA A 70 9.18 -6.04 -4.33
N GLY A 71 8.89 -5.75 -5.60
CA GLY A 71 9.84 -5.08 -6.49
C GLY A 71 10.06 -3.63 -6.07
N LEU A 72 8.96 -2.90 -5.86
CA LEU A 72 8.97 -1.49 -5.46
C LEU A 72 9.74 -1.27 -4.15
N ILE A 73 9.52 -2.11 -3.13
CA ILE A 73 10.23 -1.95 -1.83
C ILE A 73 11.75 -2.10 -1.98
N ALA A 74 12.22 -2.85 -2.97
CA ALA A 74 13.64 -3.06 -3.20
C ALA A 74 14.32 -1.80 -3.74
N GLU A 75 13.58 -0.94 -4.46
CA GLU A 75 14.12 0.26 -5.09
C GLU A 75 14.57 1.31 -4.05
N PRO A 76 15.64 2.08 -4.32
CA PRO A 76 15.98 3.26 -3.55
C PRO A 76 14.87 4.31 -3.63
N VAL A 77 14.41 4.79 -2.47
CA VAL A 77 13.38 5.84 -2.40
C VAL A 77 13.99 7.22 -2.57
N VAL A 78 13.33 8.06 -3.38
CA VAL A 78 13.67 9.48 -3.58
C VAL A 78 12.78 10.34 -2.70
N SER A 79 11.46 10.15 -2.79
CA SER A 79 10.50 10.80 -1.90
C SER A 79 9.20 10.01 -1.79
N ILE A 80 8.47 10.27 -0.69
CA ILE A 80 7.12 9.76 -0.42
C ILE A 80 6.28 10.97 0.00
N GLU A 81 5.31 11.34 -0.81
CA GLU A 81 4.53 12.56 -0.65
C GLU A 81 3.03 12.27 -0.74
N ILE A 82 2.23 13.07 -0.04
CA ILE A 82 0.77 13.06 -0.21
C ILE A 82 0.41 14.19 -1.16
N ASP A 83 -0.25 13.83 -2.25
CA ASP A 83 -0.84 14.75 -3.21
C ASP A 83 -2.35 14.77 -3.03
N SER A 84 -2.99 15.87 -3.42
CA SER A 84 -4.46 15.96 -3.39
C SER A 84 -4.97 16.70 -4.61
N TYR A 85 -6.00 16.16 -5.23
CA TYR A 85 -6.66 16.79 -6.37
C TYR A 85 -8.17 16.75 -6.23
N ALA A 86 -8.84 17.72 -6.85
CA ALA A 86 -10.29 17.71 -6.92
C ALA A 86 -10.74 16.61 -7.90
N ARG A 87 -11.64 15.73 -7.47
CA ARG A 87 -12.23 14.69 -8.32
C ARG A 87 -12.96 15.27 -9.55
N TYR A 88 -13.40 16.53 -9.46
CA TYR A 88 -14.07 17.26 -10.55
C TYR A 88 -13.33 18.55 -10.91
N PRO A 89 -12.97 18.77 -12.19
CA PRO A 89 -12.43 20.05 -12.63
C PRO A 89 -13.49 21.15 -12.52
N GLU A 90 -13.09 22.37 -12.16
CA GLU A 90 -13.97 23.52 -11.88
C GLU A 90 -15.04 23.83 -12.94
N ARG A 91 -14.87 23.37 -14.19
CA ARG A 91 -15.80 23.66 -15.29
C ARG A 91 -17.25 23.24 -15.01
N ASP A 92 -17.46 22.23 -14.17
CA ASP A 92 -18.82 21.73 -13.85
C ASP A 92 -19.49 22.48 -12.69
N ARG A 93 -18.79 23.40 -11.99
CA ARG A 93 -19.36 24.17 -10.87
C ARG A 93 -20.47 25.14 -11.30
N TYR A 94 -20.49 25.56 -12.56
CA TYR A 94 -21.49 26.52 -13.05
C TYR A 94 -22.90 25.95 -13.25
N TYR A 95 -23.05 24.61 -13.36
CA TYR A 95 -24.37 23.97 -13.56
C TYR A 95 -25.04 23.51 -12.25
N ARG A 96 -24.31 23.40 -11.14
CA ARG A 96 -24.86 23.00 -9.82
C ARG A 96 -25.02 24.20 -8.90
N ARG A 97 -25.87 25.16 -9.27
CA ARG A 97 -26.34 26.22 -8.35
C ARG A 97 -27.34 25.60 -7.37
N GLY A 98 -26.86 24.96 -6.31
CA GLY A 98 -27.77 24.37 -5.31
C GLY A 98 -27.19 23.62 -4.11
N GLY A 99 -25.89 23.33 -4.06
CA GLY A 99 -25.31 22.64 -2.91
C GLY A 99 -23.82 22.92 -2.80
N ALA A 100 -23.40 23.46 -1.66
CA ALA A 100 -22.00 23.41 -1.25
C ALA A 100 -21.66 21.96 -0.88
N GLU A 101 -21.61 21.08 -1.88
CA GLU A 101 -20.98 19.77 -1.71
C GLU A 101 -19.47 19.98 -1.83
N ASP A 102 -18.73 19.49 -0.83
CA ASP A 102 -17.28 19.45 -0.86
C ASP A 102 -16.83 18.85 -2.21
N PRO A 103 -15.88 19.48 -2.93
CA PRO A 103 -15.46 19.01 -4.27
C PRO A 103 -14.87 17.59 -4.30
N GLY A 104 -14.83 16.88 -3.17
CA GLY A 104 -14.38 15.51 -3.09
C GLY A 104 -12.90 15.48 -3.41
N LEU A 105 -12.10 16.02 -2.50
CA LEU A 105 -10.65 15.89 -2.59
C LEU A 105 -10.29 14.41 -2.53
N VAL A 106 -9.57 13.95 -3.55
CA VAL A 106 -8.95 12.62 -3.58
C VAL A 106 -7.51 12.79 -3.14
N PHE A 107 -7.10 11.98 -2.18
CA PHE A 107 -5.73 11.93 -1.71
C PHE A 107 -4.98 10.80 -2.42
N GLU A 108 -3.76 11.07 -2.85
CA GLU A 108 -2.86 10.08 -3.44
C GLU A 108 -1.55 10.06 -2.68
N LEU A 109 -1.02 8.87 -2.45
CA LEU A 109 0.36 8.69 -2.05
C LEU A 109 1.23 8.54 -3.30
N VAL A 110 2.18 9.46 -3.47
CA VAL A 110 3.13 9.49 -4.57
C VAL A 110 4.48 9.01 -4.06
N ILE A 111 4.94 7.88 -4.59
CA ILE A 111 6.23 7.27 -4.25
C ILE A 111 7.15 7.43 -5.45
N ARG A 112 8.27 8.12 -5.25
CA ARG A 112 9.33 8.26 -6.27
C ARG A 112 10.51 7.40 -5.87
N THR A 113 10.97 6.59 -6.81
CA THR A 113 12.10 5.67 -6.62
C THR A 113 13.11 5.82 -7.74
N VAL A 114 14.32 5.31 -7.52
CA VAL A 114 15.31 5.15 -8.59
C VAL A 114 15.25 3.70 -9.07
N ALA A 115 14.75 3.50 -10.28
CA ALA A 115 14.72 2.18 -10.90
C ALA A 115 15.90 2.02 -11.86
N GLU A 116 16.45 0.80 -11.93
CA GLU A 116 17.38 0.40 -12.98
C GLU A 116 16.70 -0.63 -13.87
N HIS A 117 16.51 -0.31 -15.15
CA HIS A 117 16.07 -1.30 -16.15
C HIS A 117 17.28 -1.84 -16.91
N GLU A 118 17.04 -2.86 -17.75
CA GLU A 118 18.02 -3.69 -18.49
C GLU A 118 19.23 -2.96 -19.12
N ARG A 119 19.15 -1.64 -19.35
CA ARG A 119 20.21 -0.82 -19.93
C ARG A 119 21.16 -0.14 -18.92
N ARG A 120 21.03 -0.41 -17.61
CA ARG A 120 21.88 0.13 -16.51
C ARG A 120 21.96 1.66 -16.45
N VAL A 121 20.93 2.36 -16.91
CA VAL A 121 20.80 3.80 -16.70
C VAL A 121 19.73 3.99 -15.63
N PRO A 122 20.07 4.58 -14.47
CA PRO A 122 19.10 4.88 -13.43
C PRO A 122 18.11 5.93 -13.94
N TYR A 123 16.83 5.72 -13.68
CA TYR A 123 15.77 6.67 -13.96
C TYR A 123 14.83 6.79 -12.75
N GLU A 124 14.19 7.95 -12.63
CA GLU A 124 13.17 8.17 -11.61
C GLU A 124 11.87 7.48 -12.05
N ALA A 125 11.39 6.54 -11.24
CA ALA A 125 10.09 5.91 -11.40
C ALA A 125 9.11 6.54 -10.40
N THR A 126 7.85 6.70 -10.81
CA THR A 126 6.79 7.26 -9.96
C THR A 126 5.64 6.27 -9.87
N SER A 127 5.31 5.84 -8.66
CA SER A 127 4.13 5.05 -8.33
C SER A 127 3.11 5.91 -7.60
N ARG A 128 1.84 5.79 -7.96
CA ARG A 128 0.73 6.55 -7.37
C ARG A 128 -0.30 5.57 -6.83
N PHE A 129 -0.75 5.81 -5.61
CA PHE A 129 -1.76 5.00 -4.95
C PHE A 129 -2.83 5.91 -4.38
N GLU A 130 -4.09 5.69 -4.73
CA GLU A 130 -5.19 6.40 -4.08
C GLU A 130 -5.24 6.03 -2.60
N MET A 131 -5.66 6.98 -1.77
CA MET A 131 -5.84 6.81 -0.34
C MET A 131 -7.32 6.86 -0.01
N ALA A 132 -7.77 5.93 0.82
CA ALA A 132 -9.17 5.85 1.25
C ALA A 132 -9.28 5.61 2.75
N GLU A 133 -10.26 6.27 3.36
CA GLU A 133 -10.70 5.94 4.72
C GLU A 133 -11.72 4.80 4.66
N ASN A 134 -11.46 3.72 5.39
CA ASN A 134 -12.37 2.59 5.56
C ASN A 134 -12.39 2.16 7.03
N LEU A 135 -13.59 2.19 7.63
CA LEU A 135 -13.83 1.87 9.05
C LEU A 135 -12.95 2.67 10.03
N GLY A 136 -12.68 3.95 9.73
CA GLY A 136 -11.85 4.83 10.56
C GLY A 136 -10.34 4.61 10.42
N CYS A 137 -9.92 3.81 9.44
CA CYS A 137 -8.52 3.56 9.11
C CYS A 137 -8.22 4.06 7.69
N TRP A 138 -7.02 4.57 7.48
CA TRP A 138 -6.52 4.96 6.17
C TRP A 138 -5.80 3.80 5.50
N TRP A 139 -6.09 3.61 4.22
CA TRP A 139 -5.55 2.53 3.40
C TRP A 139 -5.09 3.07 2.04
N LEU A 140 -4.13 2.38 1.45
CA LEU A 140 -3.79 2.51 0.03
C LEU A 140 -4.68 1.61 -0.81
N LEU A 141 -5.07 2.09 -1.99
CA LEU A 141 -5.75 1.30 -3.00
C LEU A 141 -4.75 0.88 -4.07
N LEU A 142 -4.87 -0.36 -4.54
CA LEU A 142 -4.14 -0.80 -5.72
C LEU A 142 -4.68 -0.06 -6.96
N PRO A 143 -3.81 0.38 -7.87
CA PRO A 143 -4.25 0.87 -9.16
C PRO A 143 -4.96 -0.27 -9.91
N LEU A 144 -6.17 0.01 -10.39
CA LEU A 144 -7.00 -0.91 -11.19
C LEU A 144 -6.52 -1.01 -12.64
#